data_AF-A0A124E224-F1
#
_entry.id   AF-A0A124E224-F1
#
_cell.length_a   1.000
_cell.length_b   1.000
_cell.length_c   1.000
_cell.angle_alpha   90.00
_cell.angle_beta   90.00
_cell.angle_gamma   90.00
#
_symmetry.space_group_name_H-M   'P 1'
#
loop_
_entity.id
_entity.type
_entity.pdbx_description
1 polymer ?
#
loop_
_entity_poly.entity_id
_entity_poly.type
_entity_poly.pdbx_seq_one_letter_code
_entity_poly.pdbx_strand_id
1 'polypeptide(L)'
;MDTDELAERVGPRLGELVHPGDADTPPFPLSLPTFQPNILPDGMTEEEAEELGLPTMDLPKLFLQALFHLLQNGFGVTLVDSGELADLQAAAAVREHKRVEFKQFRFRCGAAAFRVAVENFDSDSPIIPCEADQVQKAHTHG
;
A
#
# COMPACT_ATOMS: atom_id res chain seq x y z
N MET A 1 5.32 -2.11 -10.32
CA MET A 1 6.48 -1.32 -10.77
C MET A 1 7.68 -1.75 -9.95
N ASP A 2 8.85 -1.91 -10.58
CA ASP A 2 10.07 -2.33 -9.88
C ASP A 2 10.70 -1.17 -9.09
N THR A 3 11.33 -1.47 -7.95
CA THR A 3 11.92 -0.44 -7.07
C THR A 3 13.17 0.21 -7.67
N ASP A 4 13.90 -0.51 -8.53
CA ASP A 4 15.09 0.01 -9.19
C ASP A 4 14.71 1.04 -10.26
N GLU A 5 13.75 0.67 -11.11
CA GLU A 5 13.18 1.55 -12.14
C GLU A 5 12.58 2.83 -11.52
N LEU A 6 11.90 2.70 -10.37
CA LEU A 6 11.38 3.84 -9.64
C LEU A 6 12.50 4.74 -9.10
N ALA A 7 13.56 4.15 -8.55
CA ALA A 7 14.69 4.90 -8.01
C ALA A 7 15.45 5.67 -9.10
N GLU A 8 15.64 5.08 -10.29
CA GLU A 8 16.24 5.75 -11.45
C GLU A 8 15.45 6.98 -11.88
N ARG A 9 14.12 6.86 -11.93
CA ARG A 9 13.25 7.96 -12.36
C ARG A 9 13.16 9.09 -11.34
N VAL A 10 13.21 8.76 -10.04
CA VAL A 10 12.98 9.73 -8.95
C VAL A 10 14.28 10.30 -8.39
N GLY A 11 15.40 9.58 -8.48
CA GLY A 11 16.71 10.00 -7.97
C GLY A 11 17.11 11.42 -8.37
N PRO A 12 17.06 11.79 -9.67
CA PRO A 12 17.40 13.15 -10.12
C PRO A 12 16.53 14.25 -9.51
N ARG A 13 15.34 13.91 -9.00
CA ARG A 13 14.36 14.85 -8.45
C ARG A 13 14.53 15.09 -6.95
N LEU A 14 15.43 14.37 -6.26
CA LEU A 14 15.63 14.54 -4.82
C LEU A 14 16.15 15.93 -4.44
N GLY A 15 16.83 16.62 -5.35
CA GLY A 15 17.24 18.03 -5.15
C GLY A 15 16.08 19.03 -5.20
N GLU A 16 14.93 18.62 -5.73
CA GLU A 16 13.73 19.44 -5.93
C GLU A 16 12.64 19.16 -4.89
N LEU A 17 12.97 18.45 -3.81
CA LEU A 17 11.96 18.05 -2.82
C LEU A 17 11.25 19.26 -2.23
N VAL A 18 9.92 19.18 -2.14
CA VAL A 18 9.07 20.18 -1.52
C VAL A 18 8.32 19.52 -0.37
N HIS A 19 8.46 20.06 0.84
CA HIS A 19 7.61 19.69 1.95
C HIS A 19 6.19 20.21 1.68
N PRO A 20 5.14 19.40 1.85
CA PRO A 20 3.76 19.80 1.54
C PRO A 20 3.20 20.87 2.49
N GLY A 21 3.90 21.18 3.57
CA GLY A 21 3.41 22.05 4.64
C GLY A 21 2.58 21.29 5.67
N ASP A 22 1.88 22.01 6.53
CA ASP A 22 0.94 21.49 7.52
C ASP A 22 -0.25 22.46 7.70
N ALA A 23 -0.99 22.34 8.79
CA ALA A 23 -2.17 23.17 9.05
C ALA A 23 -1.85 24.68 9.11
N ASP A 24 -0.64 25.04 9.53
CA ASP A 24 -0.23 26.43 9.78
C ASP A 24 0.91 26.89 8.86
N THR A 25 1.53 25.98 8.11
CA THR A 25 2.70 26.24 7.27
C THR A 25 2.42 25.88 5.81
N PRO A 26 2.59 26.81 4.84
CA PRO A 26 2.44 26.49 3.42
C PRO A 26 3.59 25.57 2.93
N PRO A 27 3.45 24.94 1.75
CA PRO A 27 4.52 24.16 1.14
C PRO A 27 5.82 24.95 0.99
N PHE A 28 6.97 24.31 1.20
CA PHE A 28 8.29 24.94 1.08
C PHE A 28 9.37 23.94 0.60
N PRO A 29 10.42 24.40 -0.11
CA PRO A 29 11.46 23.52 -0.62
C PRO A 29 12.33 22.94 0.52
N LEU A 30 12.61 21.64 0.45
CA LEU A 30 13.57 20.95 1.30
C LEU A 30 14.93 20.92 0.61
N SER A 31 15.79 21.88 0.95
CA SER A 31 17.17 21.88 0.49
C SER A 31 18.00 20.88 1.28
N LEU A 32 18.15 19.67 0.76
CA LEU A 32 19.10 18.69 1.28
C LEU A 32 20.44 18.84 0.56
N PRO A 33 21.54 19.24 1.25
CA PRO A 33 22.84 19.50 0.62
C PRO A 33 23.36 18.33 -0.21
N THR A 34 23.08 17.10 0.23
CA THR A 34 23.54 15.85 -0.40
C THR A 34 22.91 15.57 -1.76
N PHE A 35 21.71 16.11 -2.03
CA PHE A 35 20.98 15.89 -3.28
C PHE A 35 20.85 17.16 -4.14
N GLN A 36 21.54 18.24 -3.74
CA GLN A 36 21.69 19.39 -4.62
C GLN A 36 22.40 18.93 -5.90
N PRO A 37 22.00 19.42 -7.08
CA PRO A 37 22.71 19.12 -8.30
C PRO A 37 24.13 19.68 -8.20
N ASN A 38 25.08 18.82 -7.85
CA ASN A 38 26.48 19.06 -8.16
C ASN A 38 26.62 18.79 -9.65
N ILE A 39 26.28 19.82 -10.45
CA ILE A 39 26.41 19.75 -11.89
C ILE A 39 27.90 19.57 -12.17
N LEU A 40 28.24 18.40 -12.72
CA LEU A 40 29.57 18.16 -13.28
C LEU A 40 29.88 19.27 -14.29
N PRO A 41 31.04 19.93 -14.21
CA PRO A 41 31.42 20.96 -15.18
C PRO A 41 31.32 20.44 -16.61
N ASP A 42 30.84 21.28 -17.53
CA ASP A 42 30.68 20.91 -18.94
C ASP A 42 31.98 20.30 -19.51
N GLY A 43 31.89 19.05 -19.98
CA GLY A 43 33.01 18.31 -20.57
C GLY A 43 33.74 17.34 -19.64
N MET A 44 33.35 17.23 -18.36
CA MET A 44 33.90 16.25 -17.43
C MET A 44 33.18 14.90 -17.55
N THR A 45 33.94 13.82 -17.74
CA THR A 45 33.44 12.44 -17.79
C THR A 45 33.15 11.88 -16.38
N GLU A 46 32.35 10.82 -16.28
CA GLU A 46 32.08 10.14 -14.99
C GLU A 46 33.36 9.55 -14.35
N GLU A 47 34.31 9.06 -15.15
CA GLU A 47 35.60 8.58 -14.66
C GLU A 47 36.45 9.71 -14.05
N GLU A 48 36.46 10.89 -14.69
CA GLU A 48 37.12 12.08 -14.13
C GLU A 48 36.42 12.60 -12.88
N ALA A 49 35.09 12.44 -12.80
CA ALA A 49 34.30 12.78 -11.61
C ALA A 49 34.65 11.88 -10.42
N GLU A 50 34.77 10.57 -10.66
CA GLU A 50 35.16 9.58 -9.66
C GLU A 50 36.61 9.82 -9.17
N GLU A 51 37.55 10.10 -10.07
CA GLU A 51 38.95 10.44 -9.67
C GLU A 51 39.04 11.70 -8.81
N LEU A 52 38.16 12.68 -9.05
CA LEU A 52 38.07 13.92 -8.26
C LEU A 52 37.28 13.76 -6.95
N GLY A 53 36.71 12.57 -6.70
CA GLY A 53 35.88 12.30 -5.52
C GLY A 53 34.56 13.07 -5.53
N LEU A 54 34.06 13.44 -6.71
CA LEU A 54 32.73 14.04 -6.86
C LEU A 54 31.66 12.98 -6.57
N PRO A 55 30.52 13.35 -5.96
CA PRO A 55 29.47 12.41 -5.66
C PRO A 55 28.97 11.76 -6.96
N THR A 56 29.08 10.43 -7.04
CA THR A 56 28.57 9.65 -8.16
C THR A 56 27.06 9.81 -8.27
N MET A 57 26.58 9.87 -9.52
CA MET A 57 25.17 10.05 -9.89
C MET A 57 24.23 9.00 -9.27
N ASP A 58 24.77 7.92 -8.72
CA ASP A 58 24.03 6.81 -8.12
C ASP A 58 23.63 7.03 -6.65
N LEU A 59 24.22 7.98 -5.92
CA LEU A 59 23.87 8.19 -4.52
C LEU A 59 22.35 8.42 -4.29
N PRO A 60 21.65 9.25 -5.10
CA PRO A 60 20.19 9.37 -5.05
C PRO A 60 19.45 8.03 -5.26
N LYS A 61 19.91 7.21 -6.22
CA LYS A 61 19.31 5.91 -6.55
C LYS A 61 19.48 4.93 -5.38
N LEU A 62 20.71 4.79 -4.87
CA LEU A 62 21.03 3.92 -3.74
C LEU A 62 20.27 4.32 -2.47
N PHE A 63 20.14 5.62 -2.20
CA PHE A 63 19.36 6.13 -1.08
C PHE A 63 17.88 5.72 -1.19
N LEU A 64 17.27 5.91 -2.37
CA LEU A 64 15.87 5.55 -2.59
C LEU A 64 15.62 4.05 -2.47
N GLN A 65 16.49 3.22 -3.04
CA GLN A 65 16.41 1.76 -2.87
C GLN A 65 16.46 1.36 -1.39
N ALA A 66 17.38 1.92 -0.61
CA ALA A 66 17.49 1.65 0.81
C ALA A 66 16.24 2.10 1.58
N LEU A 67 15.70 3.28 1.24
CA LEU A 67 14.46 3.80 1.82
C LEU A 67 13.26 2.90 1.51
N PHE A 68 13.07 2.48 0.25
CA PHE A 68 11.98 1.59 -0.14
C PHE A 68 12.09 0.24 0.56
N HIS A 69 13.30 -0.32 0.63
CA HIS A 69 13.56 -1.55 1.37
C HIS A 69 13.15 -1.43 2.84
N LEU A 70 13.51 -0.32 3.51
CA LEU A 70 13.12 -0.06 4.89
C LEU A 70 11.60 0.05 5.06
N LEU A 71 10.91 0.77 4.17
CA LEU A 71 9.46 0.91 4.22
C LEU A 71 8.75 -0.44 4.06
N GLN A 72 9.18 -1.24 3.10
CA GLN A 72 8.56 -2.54 2.81
C GLN A 72 8.81 -3.57 3.92
N ASN A 73 10.05 -3.69 4.39
CA ASN A 73 10.43 -4.76 5.32
C ASN A 73 10.38 -4.33 6.78
N GLY A 74 10.57 -3.04 7.08
CA GLY A 74 10.56 -2.50 8.44
C GLY A 74 9.19 -1.98 8.89
N PHE A 75 8.35 -1.53 7.96
CA PHE A 75 7.08 -0.86 8.29
C PHE A 75 5.85 -1.48 7.60
N GLY A 76 6.01 -2.58 6.86
CA GLY A 76 4.90 -3.28 6.20
C GLY A 76 4.22 -2.45 5.11
N VAL A 77 4.91 -1.46 4.54
CA VAL A 77 4.37 -0.62 3.48
C VAL A 77 4.45 -1.37 2.16
N THR A 78 3.35 -1.42 1.41
CA THR A 78 3.36 -1.95 0.03
C THR A 78 3.28 -0.79 -0.95
N LEU A 79 4.20 -0.76 -1.91
CA LEU A 79 4.20 0.20 -3.00
C LEU A 79 3.40 -0.39 -4.17
N VAL A 80 2.34 0.29 -4.58
CA VAL A 80 1.49 -0.08 -5.71
C VAL A 80 1.36 1.10 -6.67
N ASP A 81 1.22 0.81 -7.96
CA ASP A 81 0.96 1.86 -8.96
C ASP A 81 -0.41 2.50 -8.73
N SER A 82 -0.58 3.77 -9.11
CA SER A 82 -1.83 4.49 -8.89
C SER A 82 -3.01 3.90 -9.68
N GLY A 83 -2.76 3.33 -10.87
CA GLY A 83 -3.77 2.61 -11.64
C GLY A 83 -4.21 1.32 -10.94
N GLU A 84 -3.24 0.54 -10.45
CA GLU A 84 -3.52 -0.67 -9.66
C GLU A 84 -4.28 -0.34 -8.37
N LEU A 85 -3.91 0.76 -7.69
CA LEU A 85 -4.64 1.24 -6.52
C LEU A 85 -6.09 1.59 -6.86
N ALA A 86 -6.32 2.27 -7.98
CA ALA A 86 -7.67 2.62 -8.44
C ALA A 86 -8.50 1.37 -8.75
N ASP A 87 -7.91 0.37 -9.39
CA ASP A 87 -8.57 -0.91 -9.67
C ASP A 87 -8.91 -1.67 -8.39
N LEU A 88 -7.98 -1.73 -7.43
CA LEU A 88 -8.22 -2.33 -6.10
C LEU A 88 -9.35 -1.61 -5.35
N GLN A 89 -9.38 -0.29 -5.39
CA GLN A 89 -10.44 0.51 -4.78
C GLN A 89 -11.79 0.29 -5.47
N ALA A 90 -11.82 0.22 -6.81
CA ALA A 90 -13.03 -0.07 -7.56
C ALA A 90 -13.56 -1.48 -7.27
N ALA A 91 -12.67 -2.48 -7.24
CA ALA A 91 -13.03 -3.85 -6.89
C ALA A 91 -13.57 -3.96 -5.44
N ALA A 92 -12.95 -3.25 -4.49
CA ALA A 92 -13.43 -3.15 -3.12
C ALA A 92 -14.82 -2.49 -3.06
N ALA A 93 -15.03 -1.38 -3.77
CA ALA A 93 -16.31 -0.67 -3.81
C ALA A 93 -17.45 -1.55 -4.36
N VAL A 94 -17.19 -2.35 -5.41
CA VAL A 94 -18.17 -3.31 -5.93
C VAL A 94 -18.57 -4.32 -4.88
N ARG A 95 -17.67 -4.73 -3.98
CA ARG A 95 -17.94 -5.73 -2.94
C ARG A 95 -18.39 -5.13 -1.61
N GLU A 96 -18.42 -3.81 -1.45
CA GLU A 96 -18.79 -3.16 -0.18
C GLU A 96 -20.19 -3.57 0.30
N HIS A 97 -21.13 -3.83 -0.61
CA HIS A 97 -22.46 -4.35 -0.25
C HIS A 97 -22.44 -5.76 0.35
N LYS A 98 -21.38 -6.54 0.13
CA LYS A 98 -21.17 -7.87 0.74
C LYS A 98 -20.46 -7.80 2.10
N ARG A 99 -20.06 -6.60 2.55
CA ARG A 99 -19.41 -6.42 3.86
C ARG A 99 -20.33 -6.85 5.00
N VAL A 100 -21.63 -6.58 4.85
CA VAL A 100 -22.71 -7.07 5.73
C VAL A 100 -23.92 -7.40 4.86
N GLU A 101 -24.16 -8.69 4.62
CA GLU A 101 -25.33 -9.17 3.86
C GLU A 101 -26.31 -9.89 4.78
N PHE A 102 -27.59 -9.54 4.69
CA PHE A 102 -28.63 -10.23 5.45
C PHE A 102 -29.30 -11.33 4.62
N LYS A 103 -29.11 -12.59 5.02
CA LYS A 103 -29.82 -13.72 4.41
C LYS A 103 -31.04 -14.11 5.24
N GLN A 104 -32.20 -14.13 4.57
CA GLN A 104 -33.47 -14.56 5.18
C GLN A 104 -33.76 -16.00 4.79
N PHE A 105 -33.80 -16.89 5.80
CA PHE A 105 -34.21 -18.27 5.62
C PHE A 105 -35.71 -18.39 5.80
N ARG A 106 -36.36 -19.14 4.92
CA ARG A 106 -37.80 -19.40 4.96
C ARG A 106 -38.04 -20.89 5.05
N PHE A 107 -39.07 -21.26 5.79
CA PHE A 107 -39.62 -22.61 5.72
C PHE A 107 -40.17 -22.85 4.32
N ARG A 108 -40.27 -24.12 3.93
CA ARG A 108 -40.83 -24.52 2.63
C ARG A 108 -42.27 -24.03 2.41
N CYS A 109 -43.01 -23.81 3.50
CA CYS A 109 -44.35 -23.22 3.49
C CYS A 109 -44.37 -21.70 3.26
N GLY A 110 -43.21 -21.06 3.10
CA GLY A 110 -43.07 -19.62 2.84
C GLY A 110 -42.97 -18.75 4.09
N ALA A 111 -43.23 -19.28 5.29
CA ALA A 111 -43.05 -18.57 6.55
C ALA A 111 -41.56 -18.26 6.83
N ALA A 112 -41.29 -17.12 7.47
CA ALA A 112 -39.93 -16.75 7.87
C ALA A 112 -39.43 -17.70 8.98
N ALA A 113 -38.23 -18.26 8.79
CA ALA A 113 -37.59 -19.10 9.80
C ALA A 113 -36.66 -18.26 10.69
N PHE A 114 -35.64 -17.66 10.10
CA PHE A 114 -34.69 -16.79 10.79
C PHE A 114 -33.93 -15.91 9.78
N ARG A 115 -33.21 -14.91 10.30
CA ARG A 115 -32.39 -13.97 9.52
C ARG A 115 -30.99 -13.95 10.12
N VAL A 116 -29.98 -14.07 9.27
CA VAL A 116 -28.56 -14.01 9.67
C VAL A 116 -27.90 -12.83 8.97
N ALA A 117 -27.08 -12.09 9.70
CA ALA A 117 -26.13 -11.16 9.11
C ALA A 117 -24.84 -11.94 8.81
N VAL A 118 -24.43 -11.93 7.55
CA VAL A 118 -23.17 -12.52 7.11
C VAL A 118 -22.19 -11.39 6.87
N GLU A 119 -21.09 -11.41 7.61
CA GLU A 119 -20.06 -10.38 7.57
C GLU A 119 -18.81 -10.89 6.81
N ASN A 120 -17.91 -9.99 6.42
CA ASN A 120 -16.62 -10.29 5.80
C ASN A 120 -16.63 -10.82 4.36
N PHE A 121 -17.51 -10.31 3.50
CA PHE A 121 -17.45 -10.43 2.03
C PHE A 121 -17.63 -11.83 1.41
N ASP A 122 -17.58 -12.92 2.19
CA ASP A 122 -17.96 -14.26 1.76
C ASP A 122 -19.36 -14.61 2.26
N SER A 123 -20.35 -14.01 1.60
CA SER A 123 -21.77 -14.28 1.91
C SER A 123 -22.27 -15.59 1.33
N ASP A 124 -21.55 -16.19 0.38
CA ASP A 124 -21.96 -17.38 -0.36
C ASP A 124 -21.58 -18.67 0.37
N SER A 125 -20.48 -18.66 1.14
CA SER A 125 -20.07 -19.76 2.03
C SER A 125 -19.75 -19.26 3.45
N PRO A 126 -20.74 -18.81 4.24
CA PRO A 126 -20.50 -18.33 5.60
C PRO A 126 -19.89 -19.42 6.49
N ILE A 127 -18.71 -19.15 7.05
CA ILE A 127 -18.02 -20.05 7.98
C ILE A 127 -18.47 -19.74 9.40
N ILE A 128 -19.02 -20.73 10.10
CA ILE A 128 -19.30 -20.65 11.54
C ILE A 128 -18.10 -21.28 12.26
N PRO A 129 -17.36 -20.53 13.09
CA PRO A 129 -16.26 -21.09 13.85
C PRO A 129 -16.76 -22.18 14.80
N CYS A 130 -16.04 -23.30 14.87
CA CYS A 130 -16.44 -24.47 15.65
C CYS A 130 -16.54 -24.16 17.16
N GLU A 131 -15.86 -23.12 17.66
CA GLU A 131 -16.00 -22.71 19.06
C GLU A 131 -17.37 -22.08 19.39
N ALA A 132 -18.12 -21.63 18.38
CA ALA A 132 -19.46 -21.08 18.54
C ALA A 132 -20.54 -22.17 18.72
N ASP A 133 -20.17 -23.44 18.54
CA ASP A 133 -21.08 -24.58 18.64
C ASP A 133 -21.33 -25.00 20.11
N GLN A 134 -22.13 -24.20 20.81
CA GLN A 134 -22.73 -24.63 22.08
C GLN A 134 -24.08 -25.36 21.89
N VAL A 135 -24.55 -25.49 20.65
CA VAL A 135 -25.90 -26.00 20.33
C VAL A 135 -25.87 -27.50 19.99
N GLN A 136 -24.82 -28.02 19.36
CA GLN A 136 -24.74 -29.45 19.00
C GLN A 136 -24.54 -30.36 20.23
N LYS A 137 -23.97 -29.82 21.33
CA LYS A 137 -23.89 -30.52 22.64
C LYS A 137 -25.25 -30.76 23.30
N ALA A 138 -26.29 -29.99 22.98
CA ALA A 138 -27.61 -30.16 23.57
C ALA A 138 -28.47 -31.21 22.86
N HIS A 139 -28.10 -31.65 21.65
CA HIS A 139 -28.90 -32.56 20.83
C HIS A 139 -28.28 -33.95 20.59
N THR A 140 -27.08 -34.23 21.12
CA THR A 140 -26.45 -35.57 21.06
C THR A 140 -26.59 -36.38 22.36
N HIS A 141 -27.19 -35.83 23.41
CA HIS A 141 -27.56 -36.58 24.61
C HIS A 141 -28.98 -36.19 25.07
N GLY A 142 -29.96 -37.03 24.72
CA GLY A 142 -31.36 -36.89 25.14
C GLY A 142 -32.30 -37.66 24.25
#